data_AF-A0A5C6E471-F1
#
_entry.id   AF-A0A5C6E471-F1
#
_cell.length_a   1.000
_cell.length_b   1.000
_cell.length_c   1.000
_cell.angle_alpha   90.00
_cell.angle_beta   90.00
_cell.angle_gamma   90.00
#
_symmetry.space_group_name_H-M   'P 1'
#
loop_
_entity.id
_entity.type
_entity.pdbx_description
1 polymer ?
#
loop_
_entity_poly.entity_id
_entity_poly.type
_entity_poly.pdbx_seq_one_letter_code
_entity_poly.pdbx_strand_id
1 'polypeptide(L)'
;MSHHYSKDQRDLTPSQRADTVVFDYLLNAIRPKVLIVHGNLPIRHLERILKVCIKKDEFVSHKLNDFTLDIIAAKVHFSRVSREYLRDFGTRVKNHVGASAIAHRI
;
A
#
# COMPACT_ATOMS: atom_id res chain seq x y z
N MET A 1 -27.31 1.75 12.10
CA MET A 1 -26.41 0.86 11.35
C MET A 1 -25.28 0.44 12.28
N SER A 2 -25.22 -0.82 12.71
CA SER A 2 -24.13 -1.30 13.57
C SER A 2 -22.93 -1.64 12.69
N HIS A 3 -21.89 -0.80 12.72
CA HIS A 3 -20.61 -1.16 12.11
C HIS A 3 -19.97 -2.28 12.92
N HIS A 4 -19.92 -3.49 12.34
CA HIS A 4 -19.16 -4.59 12.91
C HIS A 4 -17.69 -4.43 12.56
N TYR A 5 -16.95 -3.83 13.49
CA TYR A 5 -15.50 -3.71 13.41
C TYR A 5 -14.84 -5.06 13.67
N SER A 6 -13.78 -5.36 12.89
CA SER A 6 -12.94 -6.53 13.11
C SER A 6 -12.30 -6.49 14.50
N LYS A 7 -11.84 -7.64 15.01
CA LYS A 7 -11.26 -7.73 16.35
C LYS A 7 -10.07 -6.77 16.53
N ASP A 8 -9.26 -6.58 15.49
CA ASP A 8 -8.10 -5.67 15.47
C ASP A 8 -8.50 -4.18 15.42
N GLN A 9 -9.69 -3.87 14.90
CA GLN A 9 -10.22 -2.49 14.86
C GLN A 9 -10.84 -2.05 16.17
N ARG A 10 -11.17 -2.97 17.10
CA ARG A 10 -11.79 -2.62 18.39
C ARG A 10 -10.81 -1.99 19.38
N ASP A 11 -9.53 -2.29 19.24
CA ASP A 11 -8.46 -1.77 20.09
C ASP A 11 -7.97 -0.37 19.65
N LEU A 12 -8.47 0.14 18.53
CA LEU A 12 -8.16 1.46 18.00
C LEU A 12 -9.03 2.55 18.65
N THR A 13 -8.44 3.73 18.89
CA THR A 13 -9.22 4.91 19.29
C THR A 13 -10.29 5.25 18.24
N PRO A 14 -11.36 5.97 18.59
CA PRO A 14 -12.39 6.36 17.61
C PRO A 14 -11.82 7.10 16.39
N SER A 15 -10.83 7.97 16.58
CA SER A 15 -10.14 8.64 15.48
C SER A 15 -9.33 7.67 14.61
N GLN A 16 -8.58 6.77 15.22
CA GLN A 16 -7.82 5.74 14.49
C GLN A 16 -8.75 4.79 13.71
N ARG A 17 -9.91 4.45 14.26
CA ARG A 17 -10.93 3.68 13.53
C ARG A 17 -11.44 4.44 12.31
N ALA A 18 -11.79 5.71 12.47
CA ALA A 18 -12.25 6.54 11.36
C ALA A 18 -11.21 6.62 10.23
N ASP A 19 -9.93 6.83 10.59
CA ASP A 19 -8.83 6.89 9.62
C ASP A 19 -8.67 5.56 8.86
N THR A 20 -8.74 4.42 9.56
CA THR A 20 -8.67 3.10 8.90
C THR A 20 -9.86 2.82 7.98
N VAL A 21 -11.07 3.22 8.36
CA VAL A 21 -12.28 3.02 7.54
C VAL A 21 -12.22 3.86 6.26
N VAL A 22 -11.76 5.10 6.35
CA VAL A 22 -11.58 5.96 5.16
C VAL A 22 -10.52 5.36 4.24
N PHE A 23 -9.41 4.89 4.80
CA PHE A 23 -8.34 4.29 4.01
C PHE A 23 -8.78 2.99 3.32
N ASP A 24 -9.44 2.09 4.04
CA ASP A 24 -10.01 0.86 3.49
C ASP A 24 -11.04 1.17 2.40
N TYR A 25 -11.88 2.18 2.59
CA TYR A 25 -12.81 2.65 1.57
C TYR A 25 -12.08 3.13 0.32
N LEU A 26 -11.03 3.96 0.46
CA LEU A 26 -10.24 4.45 -0.66
C LEU A 26 -9.57 3.32 -1.44
N LEU A 27 -8.99 2.33 -0.74
CA LEU A 27 -8.38 1.17 -1.40
C LEU A 27 -9.41 0.35 -2.17
N ASN A 28 -10.58 0.10 -1.58
CA ASN A 28 -11.64 -0.66 -2.24
C ASN A 28 -12.30 0.10 -3.39
N ALA A 29 -12.39 1.43 -3.31
CA ALA A 29 -12.98 2.27 -4.37
C ALA A 29 -12.02 2.44 -5.56
N ILE A 30 -10.74 2.71 -5.29
CA ILE A 30 -9.74 2.97 -6.33
C ILE A 30 -9.21 1.65 -6.93
N ARG A 31 -9.18 0.57 -6.14
CA ARG A 31 -8.61 -0.74 -6.50
C ARG A 31 -7.23 -0.60 -7.15
N PRO A 32 -6.27 0.07 -6.48
CA PRO A 32 -4.99 0.39 -7.10
C PRO A 32 -4.21 -0.88 -7.41
N LYS A 33 -3.58 -0.93 -8.59
CA LYS A 33 -2.63 -2.00 -8.92
C LYS A 33 -1.35 -1.90 -8.11
N VAL A 34 -0.90 -0.67 -7.82
CA VAL A 34 0.28 -0.41 -7.01
C VAL A 34 -0.02 0.65 -5.96
N LEU A 35 0.42 0.39 -4.74
CA LEU A 35 0.46 1.35 -3.65
C LEU A 35 1.92 1.73 -3.37
N ILE A 36 2.27 2.98 -3.67
CA ILE A 36 3.58 3.54 -3.33
C ILE A 36 3.50 4.15 -1.94
N VAL A 37 4.38 3.70 -1.04
CA VAL A 37 4.41 4.15 0.35
C VAL A 37 5.72 4.86 0.63
N HIS A 38 5.63 5.97 1.35
CA HIS A 38 6.76 6.80 1.68
C HIS A 38 6.70 7.23 3.16
N GLY A 39 7.82 7.05 3.86
CA GLY A 39 7.96 7.41 5.28
C GLY A 39 7.72 6.25 6.24
N ASN A 40 8.43 6.24 7.36
CA ASN A 40 8.41 5.10 8.30
C ASN A 40 7.06 4.95 9.01
N LEU A 41 6.38 6.05 9.33
CA LEU A 41 5.08 6.01 10.01
C LEU A 41 3.97 5.45 9.09
N PRO A 42 3.81 5.92 7.84
CA PRO A 42 2.89 5.30 6.89
C PRO A 42 3.17 3.81 6.64
N ILE A 43 4.44 3.42 6.53
CA ILE A 43 4.83 2.00 6.37
C ILE A 43 4.32 1.19 7.56
N ARG A 44 4.68 1.55 8.80
CA ARG A 44 4.25 0.80 10.00
C ARG A 44 2.73 0.76 10.17
N HIS A 45 2.05 1.84 9.78
CA HIS A 45 0.59 1.89 9.83
C HIS A 45 -0.03 0.90 8.84
N LEU A 46 0.46 0.85 7.61
CA LEU A 46 0.03 -0.10 6.59
C LEU A 46 0.35 -1.55 6.95
N GLU A 47 1.55 -1.82 7.47
CA GLU A 47 1.94 -3.16 7.92
C GLU A 47 0.96 -3.70 8.97
N ARG A 48 0.46 -2.84 9.86
CA ARG A 48 -0.53 -3.20 10.88
C ARG A 48 -1.90 -3.49 10.28
N ILE A 49 -2.39 -2.61 9.40
CA ILE A 49 -3.74 -2.72 8.82
C ILE A 49 -3.83 -3.94 7.90
N LEU A 50 -2.85 -4.07 6.99
CA LEU A 50 -2.83 -5.11 5.97
C LEU A 50 -2.20 -6.42 6.47
N LYS A 51 -1.65 -6.43 7.70
CA LYS A 51 -0.95 -7.57 8.29
C LYS A 51 0.13 -8.14 7.37
N VAL A 52 0.90 -7.26 6.73
CA VAL A 52 1.94 -7.57 5.76
C VAL A 52 3.26 -6.95 6.21
N CYS A 53 4.39 -7.61 5.95
CA CYS A 53 5.70 -7.02 6.17
C CYS A 53 6.14 -6.29 4.90
N ILE A 54 6.31 -4.96 4.99
CA ILE A 54 6.67 -4.12 3.84
C ILE A 54 8.17 -3.85 3.91
N LYS A 55 8.92 -4.58 3.09
CA LYS A 55 10.35 -4.32 2.90
C LYS A 55 10.55 -3.11 1.99
N LYS A 56 11.45 -2.22 2.40
CA LYS A 56 11.81 -1.06 1.56
C LYS A 56 12.52 -1.54 0.30
N ASP A 57 12.21 -0.87 -0.80
CA ASP A 57 12.79 -1.12 -2.13
C ASP A 57 12.41 -2.46 -2.77
N GLU A 58 11.49 -3.20 -2.16
CA GLU A 58 10.95 -4.45 -2.66
C GLU A 58 9.44 -4.32 -2.92
N PHE A 59 8.94 -5.01 -3.94
CA PHE A 59 7.51 -5.15 -4.17
C PHE A 59 6.96 -6.29 -3.31
N VAL A 60 5.84 -6.04 -2.65
CA VAL A 60 5.11 -7.03 -1.87
C VAL A 60 3.69 -7.10 -2.40
N SER A 61 3.35 -8.22 -3.03
CA SER A 61 1.98 -8.47 -3.48
C SER A 61 1.09 -8.84 -2.30
N HIS A 62 -0.05 -8.18 -2.20
CA HIS A 62 -1.04 -8.43 -1.15
C HIS A 62 -2.44 -8.55 -1.75
N LYS A 63 -3.17 -9.59 -1.34
CA LYS A 63 -4.56 -9.78 -1.73
C LYS A 63 -5.46 -9.05 -0.75
N LEU A 64 -6.14 -8.00 -1.23
CA LEU A 64 -7.15 -7.27 -0.48
C LEU A 64 -8.53 -7.60 -1.06
N ASN A 65 -9.35 -8.32 -0.28
CA ASN A 65 -10.66 -8.77 -0.72
C ASN A 65 -10.60 -9.58 -2.03
N ASP A 66 -11.14 -9.01 -3.12
CA ASP A 66 -11.27 -9.60 -4.44
C ASP A 66 -10.23 -9.08 -5.45
N PHE A 67 -9.24 -8.30 -5.02
CA PHE A 67 -8.15 -7.85 -5.89
C PHE A 67 -6.76 -7.98 -5.25
N THR A 68 -5.76 -8.05 -6.11
CA THR A 68 -4.35 -8.03 -5.72
C THR A 68 -3.79 -6.65 -5.96
N LEU A 69 -3.02 -6.14 -5.01
CA LEU A 69 -2.25 -4.92 -5.15
C LEU A 69 -0.78 -5.17 -4.80
N ASP A 70 0.12 -4.51 -5.51
CA ASP A 70 1.55 -4.55 -5.23
C ASP A 70 1.94 -3.32 -4.39
N ILE A 71 2.61 -3.55 -3.27
CA ILE A 71 3.04 -2.49 -2.35
C ILE A 71 4.53 -2.28 -2.52
N ILE A 72 4.98 -1.04 -2.68
CA ILE A 72 6.41 -0.70 -2.65
C ILE A 72 6.67 0.48 -1.71
N ALA A 73 7.59 0.28 -0.78
CA ALA A 73 8.06 1.34 0.09
C ALA A 73 9.34 1.97 -0.46
N ALA A 74 9.37 3.30 -0.59
CA ALA A 74 10.56 4.02 -0.99
C ALA A 74 11.70 3.84 0.04
N LYS A 75 12.91 3.54 -0.45
CA LYS A 75 14.09 3.35 0.40
C LYS A 75 14.47 4.62 1.15
N VAL A 76 14.37 5.76 0.46
CA VAL A 76 14.77 7.08 0.95
C VAL A 76 13.60 8.05 0.90
N HIS A 77 13.62 9.05 1.78
CA HIS A 77 12.61 10.11 1.81
C HIS A 77 12.63 10.89 0.48
N PHE A 78 11.49 11.12 -0.18
CA PHE A 78 11.49 11.78 -1.50
C PHE A 78 12.00 13.21 -1.48
N SER A 79 11.99 13.88 -0.33
CA SER A 79 12.64 15.20 -0.16
C SER A 79 14.17 15.15 -0.11
N ARG A 80 14.78 13.95 -0.09
CA ARG A 80 16.22 13.72 0.07
C ARG A 80 16.85 12.96 -1.09
N VAL A 81 16.16 12.88 -2.22
CA VAL A 81 16.62 12.14 -3.40
C VAL A 81 16.70 13.06 -4.61
N SER A 82 17.53 12.69 -5.57
CA SER A 82 17.65 13.43 -6.81
C SER A 82 16.47 13.16 -7.75
N ARG A 83 16.34 13.97 -8.81
CA ARG A 83 15.32 13.75 -9.84
C ARG A 83 15.58 12.46 -10.62
N GLU A 84 16.85 12.10 -10.84
CA GLU A 84 17.25 10.86 -11.48
C GLU A 84 16.75 9.65 -10.68
N TYR A 85 16.91 9.67 -9.35
CA TYR A 85 16.37 8.62 -8.49
C TYR A 85 14.85 8.48 -8.64
N LEU A 86 14.11 9.59 -8.65
CA LEU A 86 12.64 9.55 -8.82
C LEU A 86 12.24 9.00 -10.19
N ARG A 87 12.97 9.35 -11.26
CA ARG A 87 12.75 8.81 -12.61
C ARG A 87 13.01 7.31 -12.65
N ASP A 88 14.10 6.86 -12.06
CA ASP A 88 14.48 5.45 -12.06
C ASP A 88 13.51 4.62 -11.20
N PHE A 89 13.07 5.16 -10.06
CA PHE A 89 12.02 4.60 -9.23
C PHE A 89 10.69 4.48 -9.99
N GLY A 90 10.26 5.55 -10.66
CA GLY A 90 9.05 5.56 -11.49
C GLY A 90 9.12 4.54 -12.63
N THR A 91 10.29 4.39 -13.25
CA THR A 91 10.53 3.41 -14.31
C THR A 91 10.43 1.98 -13.79
N ARG A 92 10.99 1.69 -12.60
CA ARG A 92 10.84 0.40 -11.92
C ARG A 92 9.38 0.07 -11.63
N VAL A 93 8.62 1.03 -11.10
CA VAL A 93 7.18 0.85 -10.85
C VAL A 93 6.43 0.56 -12.15
N LYS A 94 6.66 1.35 -13.20
CA LYS A 94 6.02 1.15 -14.51
C LYS A 94 6.30 -0.25 -15.07
N ASN A 95 7.56 -0.68 -15.03
CA ASN A 95 7.97 -1.99 -15.54
C ASN A 95 7.34 -3.14 -14.75
N HIS A 96 7.27 -3.02 -13.42
CA HIS A 96 6.63 -4.02 -12.56
C HIS A 96 5.14 -4.16 -12.89
N VAL A 97 4.40 -3.04 -12.98
CA VAL A 97 2.98 -3.06 -13.35
C VAL A 97 2.76 -3.66 -14.73
N GLY A 98 3.63 -3.34 -15.69
CA GLY A 98 3.60 -3.91 -17.03
C GLY A 98 3.78 -5.43 -17.02
N ALA A 99 4.75 -5.94 -16.26
CA ALA A 99 5.03 -7.36 -16.14
C ALA A 99 3.89 -8.13 -15.44
N SER A 100 3.37 -7.60 -14.31
CA SER A 100 2.25 -8.22 -13.59
C SER A 100 0.99 -8.31 -14.45
N ALA A 101 0.72 -7.30 -15.29
CA ALA A 101 -0.43 -7.30 -16.20
C ALA A 101 -0.32 -8.36 -17.31
N ILE A 102 0.89 -8.73 -17.72
CA ILE A 102 1.11 -9.81 -18.70
C ILE A 102 0.93 -11.17 -18.02
N ALA A 103 1.43 -11.35 -16.80
CA ALA A 103 1.33 -12.60 -16.06
C ALA A 103 -0.12 -13.00 -15.71
N HIS A 104 -1.04 -12.05 -15.58
CA HIS A 104 -2.46 -12.32 -15.27
C HIS A 104 -3.35 -12.53 -16.51
N ARG A 105 -2.78 -12.54 -17.72
CA ARG A 105 -3.49 -12.77 -18.99
C ARG A 105 -3.29 -14.19 -19.55
N ILE A 106 -2.54 -15.03 -18.85
CA ILE A 106 -2.25 -16.44 -19.19
C ILE A 106 -2.99 -17.31 -18.18
#